data_AF-A0A143BAV3-F1
#
_entry.id   AF-A0A143BAV3-F1
#
_cell.length_a   1.000
_cell.length_b   1.000
_cell.length_c   1.000
_cell.angle_alpha   90.00
_cell.angle_beta   90.00
_cell.angle_gamma   90.00
#
_symmetry.space_group_name_H-M   'P 1'
#
loop_
_entity.id
_entity.type
_entity.pdbx_description
1 polymer ?
#
loop_
_entity_poly.entity_id
_entity_poly.type
_entity_poly.pdbx_seq_one_letter_code
_entity_poly.pdbx_strand_id
1 'polypeptide(L)'
;MELHFSRSNGEVDERIDELLRLVGVHHPALVREMVISALKSGHEIDYLADLKLLRTTMKEMRYTSKIFGPYRGRKKVTIFGSARTAPEEPIYQKCVEFARLLTSHGYMTITGGGGGIMQAGNEGAGAENSFAVNIRLPFEQETNPFMEASKNVITYKYFFNRKVAFLKEAAAVALFPGGFGTLDEAMEIMTLVQTGKNPPIPLVMIDDDEGDYWENWFQFVRKTLLKKGLISGEDFSLFTITRDPVEAVKIIDDFYRIYHSMRFVGTTLVMRLNQPLDSEQLGTLESEFSEILQPGSHLRITGALPEEADQPDLLHLPRLVFDFNRRSFGLLKAFIRRLNAF
;
A
#
# COMPACT_ATOMS: atom_id res chain seq x y z
N MET A 1 -37.70 -13.92 -5.21
CA MET A 1 -37.38 -13.37 -6.53
C MET A 1 -35.87 -13.40 -6.64
N GLU A 2 -35.34 -14.07 -7.65
CA GLU A 2 -33.89 -14.18 -7.84
C GLU A 2 -33.35 -12.88 -8.46
N LEU A 3 -32.29 -12.33 -7.88
CA LEU A 3 -31.64 -11.11 -8.37
C LEU A 3 -30.38 -11.46 -9.18
N HIS A 4 -30.19 -10.80 -10.31
CA HIS A 4 -29.10 -11.01 -11.26
C HIS A 4 -28.30 -9.72 -11.48
N PHE A 5 -27.01 -9.87 -11.76
CA PHE A 5 -26.13 -8.75 -12.11
C PHE A 5 -26.19 -8.40 -13.60
N SER A 6 -26.34 -9.40 -14.47
CA SER A 6 -26.24 -9.25 -15.93
C SER A 6 -27.58 -9.36 -16.68
N ARG A 7 -28.66 -9.63 -15.96
CA ARG A 7 -30.02 -9.76 -16.50
C ARG A 7 -30.93 -8.77 -15.80
N SER A 8 -32.02 -8.39 -16.45
CA SER A 8 -33.00 -7.49 -15.85
C SER A 8 -33.68 -8.14 -14.64
N ASN A 9 -33.84 -7.36 -13.57
CA ASN A 9 -34.59 -7.67 -12.36
C ASN A 9 -36.00 -7.04 -12.36
N GLY A 10 -36.48 -6.58 -13.52
CA GLY A 10 -37.80 -5.95 -13.66
C GLY A 10 -37.93 -4.66 -12.84
N GLU A 11 -39.02 -4.53 -12.08
CA GLU A 11 -39.32 -3.32 -11.28
C GLU A 11 -38.17 -2.93 -10.33
N VAL A 12 -37.42 -3.90 -9.78
CA VAL A 12 -36.30 -3.59 -8.88
C VAL A 12 -35.23 -2.75 -9.57
N ASP A 13 -34.93 -3.06 -10.83
CA ASP A 13 -33.96 -2.30 -11.61
C ASP A 13 -34.41 -0.85 -11.82
N GLU A 14 -35.69 -0.66 -12.13
CA GLU A 14 -36.29 0.67 -12.33
C GLU A 14 -36.21 1.51 -11.05
N ARG A 15 -36.51 0.90 -9.90
CA ARG A 15 -36.40 1.54 -8.57
C ARG A 15 -34.96 1.88 -8.21
N ILE A 16 -34.02 1.00 -8.50
CA ILE A 16 -32.60 1.28 -8.29
C ILE A 16 -32.19 2.47 -9.17
N ASP A 17 -32.53 2.47 -10.45
CA ASP A 17 -32.18 3.58 -11.35
C ASP A 17 -32.80 4.92 -10.93
N GLU A 18 -34.03 4.91 -10.44
CA GLU A 18 -34.67 6.08 -9.84
C GLU A 18 -33.87 6.61 -8.64
N LEU A 19 -33.49 5.73 -7.70
CA LEU A 19 -32.67 6.09 -6.54
C LEU A 19 -31.30 6.64 -6.93
N LEU A 20 -30.62 6.00 -7.89
CA LEU A 20 -29.30 6.45 -8.35
C LEU A 20 -29.37 7.84 -8.99
N ARG A 21 -30.42 8.13 -9.78
CA ARG A 21 -30.67 9.45 -10.36
C ARG A 21 -31.00 10.49 -9.29
N LEU A 22 -31.88 10.14 -8.34
CA LEU A 22 -32.31 11.04 -7.28
C LEU A 22 -31.15 11.50 -6.40
N VAL A 23 -30.21 10.59 -6.09
CA VAL A 23 -29.04 10.89 -5.25
C VAL A 23 -27.91 11.55 -6.04
N GLY A 24 -27.82 11.32 -7.37
CA GLY A 24 -26.76 11.86 -8.21
C GLY A 24 -25.40 11.20 -7.95
N VAL A 25 -25.35 9.86 -8.02
CA VAL A 25 -24.12 9.10 -7.69
C VAL A 25 -23.06 9.16 -8.80
N HIS A 26 -21.79 9.09 -8.41
CA HIS A 26 -20.69 8.86 -9.35
C HIS A 26 -20.60 7.39 -9.75
N HIS A 27 -20.24 7.12 -11.00
CA HIS A 27 -20.10 5.76 -11.56
C HIS A 27 -21.34 4.87 -11.30
N PRO A 28 -22.53 5.24 -11.81
CA PRO A 28 -23.80 4.61 -11.44
C PRO A 28 -23.84 3.09 -11.66
N ALA A 29 -23.14 2.56 -12.66
CA ALA A 29 -23.05 1.12 -12.90
C ALA A 29 -22.43 0.35 -11.71
N LEU A 30 -21.32 0.85 -11.14
CA LEU A 30 -20.68 0.22 -9.98
C LEU A 30 -21.56 0.33 -8.74
N VAL A 31 -22.20 1.48 -8.53
CA VAL A 31 -23.10 1.68 -7.39
C VAL A 31 -24.33 0.78 -7.50
N ARG A 32 -24.86 0.58 -8.71
CA ARG A 32 -25.93 -0.37 -8.99
C ARG A 32 -25.56 -1.78 -8.55
N GLU A 33 -24.38 -2.27 -8.94
CA GLU A 33 -23.90 -3.59 -8.52
C GLU A 33 -23.77 -3.71 -7.00
N MET A 34 -23.33 -2.65 -6.30
CA MET A 34 -23.30 -2.63 -4.84
C MET A 34 -24.70 -2.74 -4.22
N VAL A 35 -25.69 -2.04 -4.77
CA VAL A 35 -27.08 -2.10 -4.30
C VAL A 35 -27.66 -3.50 -4.52
N ILE A 36 -27.49 -4.07 -5.72
CA ILE A 36 -27.94 -5.44 -6.02
C ILE A 36 -27.25 -6.44 -5.09
N SER A 37 -25.95 -6.29 -4.85
CA SER A 37 -25.20 -7.17 -3.93
C SER A 37 -25.75 -7.12 -2.51
N ALA A 38 -26.11 -5.93 -2.01
CA ALA A 38 -26.70 -5.78 -0.69
C ALA A 38 -28.08 -6.43 -0.59
N LEU A 39 -28.92 -6.28 -1.62
CA LEU A 39 -30.24 -6.91 -1.68
C LEU A 39 -30.11 -8.44 -1.77
N LYS A 40 -29.20 -8.97 -2.60
CA LYS A 40 -28.89 -10.41 -2.68
C LYS A 40 -28.43 -10.95 -1.33
N SER A 41 -27.52 -10.25 -0.66
CA SER A 41 -27.03 -10.64 0.68
C SER A 41 -28.19 -10.79 1.66
N GLY A 42 -29.14 -9.85 1.68
CA GLY A 42 -30.31 -9.92 2.55
C GLY A 42 -31.32 -11.01 2.18
N HIS A 43 -31.31 -11.50 0.94
CA HIS A 43 -32.17 -12.59 0.48
C HIS A 43 -31.55 -13.97 0.72
N GLU A 44 -30.23 -14.08 0.57
CA GLU A 44 -29.49 -15.35 0.53
C GLU A 44 -28.84 -15.72 1.87
N ILE A 45 -28.60 -14.75 2.76
CA ILE A 45 -27.91 -14.94 4.04
C ILE A 45 -28.89 -14.75 5.19
N ASP A 46 -29.18 -15.82 5.92
CA ASP A 46 -30.05 -15.80 7.11
C ASP A 46 -29.27 -15.57 8.42
N TYR A 47 -27.97 -15.87 8.43
CA TYR A 47 -27.14 -15.73 9.62
C TYR A 47 -26.77 -14.27 9.89
N LEU A 48 -27.32 -13.72 10.99
CA LEU A 48 -27.18 -12.31 11.38
C LEU A 48 -25.72 -11.84 11.52
N ALA A 49 -24.80 -12.72 11.94
CA ALA A 49 -23.40 -12.32 12.12
C ALA A 49 -22.73 -11.98 10.79
N ASP A 50 -23.06 -12.71 9.72
CA ASP A 50 -22.50 -12.51 8.38
C ASP A 50 -23.01 -11.19 7.79
N LEU A 51 -24.31 -10.89 7.94
CA LEU A 51 -24.87 -9.59 7.55
C LEU A 51 -24.25 -8.42 8.34
N LYS A 52 -23.97 -8.61 9.64
CA LYS A 52 -23.26 -7.60 10.45
C LYS A 52 -21.84 -7.38 9.97
N LEU A 53 -21.14 -8.44 9.58
CA LEU A 53 -19.78 -8.38 9.02
C LEU A 53 -19.80 -7.58 7.71
N LEU A 54 -20.61 -7.99 6.73
CA LEU A 54 -20.72 -7.34 5.41
C LEU A 54 -21.06 -5.85 5.54
N ARG A 55 -22.10 -5.52 6.30
CA ARG A 55 -22.53 -4.12 6.53
C ARG A 55 -21.40 -3.28 7.14
N THR A 56 -20.71 -3.81 8.14
CA THR A 56 -19.65 -3.06 8.84
C THR A 56 -18.43 -2.90 7.95
N THR A 57 -18.05 -3.94 7.19
CA THR A 57 -16.97 -3.88 6.21
C THR A 57 -17.20 -2.81 5.16
N MET A 58 -18.39 -2.80 4.56
CA MET A 58 -18.75 -1.77 3.58
C MET A 58 -18.72 -0.36 4.20
N LYS A 59 -19.22 -0.20 5.43
CA LYS A 59 -19.23 1.08 6.15
C LYS A 59 -17.81 1.59 6.42
N GLU A 60 -16.92 0.72 6.87
CA GLU A 60 -15.51 1.03 7.15
C GLU A 60 -14.79 1.42 5.86
N MET A 61 -14.80 0.58 4.83
CA MET A 61 -14.10 0.85 3.57
C MET A 61 -14.58 2.11 2.84
N ARG A 62 -15.89 2.39 2.91
CA ARG A 62 -16.46 3.66 2.42
C ARG A 62 -15.94 4.86 3.21
N TYR A 63 -15.85 4.74 4.54
CA TYR A 63 -15.33 5.83 5.38
C TYR A 63 -13.83 6.04 5.16
N THR A 64 -13.04 4.96 5.04
CA THR A 64 -11.63 5.01 4.63
C THR A 64 -11.47 5.81 3.34
N SER A 65 -12.24 5.48 2.31
CA SER A 65 -12.16 6.17 1.02
C SER A 65 -12.58 7.65 1.11
N LYS A 66 -13.50 8.00 2.02
CA LYS A 66 -13.90 9.39 2.30
C LYS A 66 -12.75 10.18 2.96
N ILE A 67 -12.07 9.59 3.94
CA ILE A 67 -11.02 10.29 4.71
C ILE A 67 -9.73 10.43 3.89
N PHE A 68 -9.30 9.38 3.18
CA PHE A 68 -8.11 9.45 2.34
C PHE A 68 -8.33 10.17 1.00
N GLY A 69 -9.57 10.22 0.51
CA GLY A 69 -9.94 10.78 -0.80
C GLY A 69 -9.38 12.17 -1.11
N PRO A 70 -9.51 13.16 -0.21
CA PRO A 70 -8.95 14.51 -0.41
C PRO A 70 -7.42 14.57 -0.55
N TYR A 71 -6.71 13.50 -0.18
CA TYR A 71 -5.25 13.45 -0.11
C TYR A 71 -4.63 12.53 -1.18
N ARG A 72 -5.39 12.10 -2.19
CA ARG A 72 -4.88 11.15 -3.23
C ARG A 72 -3.62 11.63 -3.95
N GLY A 73 -3.46 12.94 -4.15
CA GLY A 73 -2.27 13.52 -4.80
C GLY A 73 -1.02 13.55 -3.93
N ARG A 74 -1.10 13.22 -2.64
CA ARG A 74 0.05 13.17 -1.72
C ARG A 74 0.40 11.73 -1.40
N LYS A 75 1.66 11.36 -1.63
CA LYS A 75 2.20 10.05 -1.24
C LYS A 75 2.19 9.92 0.29
N LYS A 76 1.95 8.71 0.76
CA LYS A 76 1.85 8.40 2.19
C LYS A 76 2.83 7.29 2.54
N VAL A 77 3.45 7.36 3.71
CA VAL A 77 4.31 6.31 4.25
C VAL A 77 3.62 5.71 5.47
N THR A 78 3.39 4.41 5.45
CA THR A 78 2.87 3.71 6.61
C THR A 78 4.01 3.35 7.55
N ILE A 79 3.89 3.73 8.82
CA ILE A 79 4.89 3.48 9.86
C ILE A 79 4.33 2.44 10.84
N PHE A 80 5.07 1.36 11.03
CA PHE A 80 4.79 0.35 12.04
C PHE A 80 5.93 0.24 13.04
N GLY A 81 5.59 -0.12 14.28
CA GLY A 81 6.54 -0.36 15.35
C GLY A 81 5.81 -0.61 16.67
N SER A 82 6.58 -0.82 17.74
CA SER A 82 6.03 -1.13 19.05
C SER A 82 5.09 -0.04 19.59
N ALA A 83 3.95 -0.46 20.15
CA ALA A 83 3.07 0.40 20.93
C ALA A 83 3.64 0.74 22.32
N ARG A 84 4.73 0.08 22.73
CA ARG A 84 5.26 0.08 24.10
C ARG A 84 6.57 0.85 24.25
N THR A 85 7.18 1.29 23.16
CA THR A 85 8.40 2.12 23.20
C THR A 85 8.09 3.42 23.91
N ALA A 86 8.88 3.77 24.92
CA ALA A 86 8.73 5.01 25.66
C ALA A 86 9.27 6.22 24.86
N PRO A 87 8.71 7.44 25.04
CA PRO A 87 9.17 8.64 24.35
C PRO A 87 10.66 8.96 24.55
N GLU A 88 11.24 8.55 25.67
CA GLU A 88 12.64 8.79 26.02
C GLU A 88 13.62 7.83 25.32
N GLU A 89 13.11 6.74 24.73
CA GLU A 89 13.96 5.76 24.03
C GLU A 89 14.51 6.35 22.72
N PRO A 90 15.79 6.10 22.38
CA PRO A 90 16.41 6.62 21.16
C PRO A 90 15.63 6.29 19.89
N ILE A 91 15.06 5.08 19.81
CA ILE A 91 14.28 4.63 18.65
C ILE A 91 12.97 5.39 18.46
N TYR A 92 12.36 5.86 19.56
CA TYR A 92 11.21 6.76 19.49
C TYR A 92 11.62 8.08 18.84
N GLN A 93 12.69 8.71 19.33
CA GLN A 93 13.18 9.99 18.81
C GLN A 93 13.61 9.88 17.35
N LYS A 94 14.24 8.76 16.98
CA LYS A 94 14.55 8.43 15.58
C LYS A 94 13.30 8.37 14.70
N CYS A 95 12.21 7.78 15.21
CA CYS A 95 10.93 7.75 14.48
C CYS A 95 10.31 9.15 14.34
N VAL A 96 10.41 10.00 15.38
CA VAL A 96 9.96 11.40 15.30
C VAL A 96 10.75 12.16 14.22
N GLU A 97 12.07 12.01 14.19
CA GLU A 97 12.93 12.62 13.18
C GLU A 97 12.60 12.12 11.77
N PHE A 98 12.50 10.80 11.58
CA PHE A 98 12.12 10.19 10.31
C PHE A 98 10.78 10.73 9.80
N ALA A 99 9.75 10.77 10.65
CA ALA A 99 8.44 11.28 10.28
C ALA A 99 8.47 12.78 9.92
N ARG A 100 9.29 13.58 10.63
CA ARG A 100 9.51 14.99 10.29
C ARG A 100 10.15 15.15 8.91
N LEU A 101 11.20 14.38 8.62
CA LEU A 101 11.88 14.37 7.33
C LEU A 101 10.93 13.96 6.19
N LEU A 102 10.08 12.94 6.41
CA LEU A 102 9.05 12.56 5.44
C LEU A 102 8.13 13.75 5.09
N THR A 103 7.69 14.51 6.10
CA THR A 103 6.82 15.67 5.84
C THR A 103 7.52 16.81 5.11
N SER A 104 8.80 17.06 5.37
CA SER A 104 9.57 18.07 4.62
C SER A 104 9.80 17.66 3.17
N HIS A 105 9.70 16.38 2.85
CA HIS A 105 9.73 15.82 1.49
C HIS A 105 8.33 15.69 0.86
N GLY A 106 7.30 16.24 1.50
CA GLY A 106 5.92 16.30 0.97
C GLY A 106 5.07 15.07 1.24
N TYR A 107 5.61 14.04 1.89
CA TYR A 107 4.85 12.85 2.29
C TYR A 107 3.90 13.15 3.46
N MET A 108 2.90 12.29 3.59
CA MET A 108 2.10 12.15 4.79
C MET A 108 2.41 10.82 5.48
N THR A 109 2.07 10.67 6.76
CA THR A 109 2.27 9.41 7.49
C THR A 109 0.95 8.72 7.79
N ILE A 110 0.96 7.39 7.82
CA ILE A 110 -0.15 6.56 8.31
C ILE A 110 0.41 5.72 9.45
N THR A 111 -0.23 5.76 10.62
CA THR A 111 0.14 4.94 11.77
C THR A 111 -1.07 4.22 12.32
N GLY A 112 -0.86 3.27 13.23
CA GLY A 112 -1.95 2.62 13.94
C GLY A 112 -2.67 3.49 14.97
N GLY A 113 -2.19 4.71 15.24
CA GLY A 113 -2.83 5.66 16.16
C GLY A 113 -2.68 5.36 17.66
N GLY A 114 -1.99 4.28 18.04
CA GLY A 114 -1.68 3.99 19.45
C GLY A 114 -0.45 4.73 19.98
N GLY A 115 0.05 4.28 21.13
CA GLY A 115 1.28 4.79 21.75
C GLY A 115 2.58 4.35 21.05
N GLY A 116 3.72 4.65 21.68
CA GLY A 116 5.06 4.26 21.22
C GLY A 116 5.40 4.75 19.81
N ILE A 117 5.94 3.88 18.96
CA ILE A 117 6.36 4.26 17.60
C ILE A 117 5.20 4.84 16.77
N MET A 118 3.97 4.33 16.97
CA MET A 118 2.81 4.89 16.27
C MET A 118 2.57 6.35 16.66
N GLN A 119 2.77 6.69 17.93
CA GLN A 119 2.73 8.06 18.42
C GLN A 119 3.88 8.88 17.88
N ALA A 120 5.12 8.37 17.92
CA ALA A 120 6.30 9.05 17.37
C ALA A 120 6.11 9.43 15.89
N GLY A 121 5.54 8.52 15.09
CA GLY A 121 5.24 8.76 13.68
C GLY A 121 4.17 9.84 13.45
N ASN A 122 3.19 9.97 14.35
CA ASN A 122 2.21 11.07 14.28
C ASN A 122 2.76 12.39 14.82
N GLU A 123 3.53 12.34 15.90
CA GLU A 123 4.20 13.48 16.50
C GLU A 123 5.15 14.16 15.52
N GLY A 124 6.06 13.38 14.91
CA GLY A 124 7.06 13.92 13.99
C GLY A 124 6.46 14.52 12.72
N ALA A 125 5.39 13.92 12.20
CA ALA A 125 4.70 14.43 11.02
C ALA A 125 3.70 15.57 11.34
N GLY A 126 3.19 15.62 12.56
CA GLY A 126 2.10 16.50 12.97
C GLY A 126 0.73 16.05 12.46
N ALA A 127 -0.32 16.48 13.16
CA ALA A 127 -1.70 16.02 12.96
C ALA A 127 -2.25 16.24 11.53
N GLU A 128 -1.85 17.32 10.87
CA GLU A 128 -2.33 17.68 9.52
C GLU A 128 -1.68 16.86 8.41
N ASN A 129 -0.50 16.28 8.65
CA ASN A 129 0.20 15.40 7.72
C ASN A 129 0.11 13.92 8.11
N SER A 130 -0.73 13.59 9.09
CA SER A 130 -0.83 12.25 9.65
C SER A 130 -2.23 11.68 9.49
N PHE A 131 -2.29 10.35 9.39
CA PHE A 131 -3.49 9.54 9.60
C PHE A 131 -3.26 8.57 10.75
N ALA A 132 -4.30 8.34 11.54
CA ALA A 132 -4.32 7.33 12.59
C ALA A 132 -5.43 6.32 12.26
N VAL A 133 -5.03 5.13 11.81
CA VAL A 133 -5.96 4.03 11.56
C VAL A 133 -6.01 3.13 12.79
N ASN A 134 -6.86 3.49 13.74
CA ASN A 134 -7.00 2.81 15.03
C ASN A 134 -7.87 1.54 14.94
N ILE A 135 -7.77 0.65 15.92
CA ILE A 135 -8.58 -0.57 16.04
C ILE A 135 -9.29 -0.58 17.39
N ARG A 136 -10.57 -0.99 17.41
CA ARG A 136 -11.31 -1.15 18.67
C ARG A 136 -10.78 -2.37 19.43
N LEU A 137 -10.11 -2.12 20.55
CA LEU A 137 -9.73 -3.16 21.50
C LEU A 137 -10.52 -2.97 22.81
N PRO A 138 -10.71 -4.04 23.61
CA PRO A 138 -11.45 -3.94 24.87
C PRO A 138 -10.83 -2.97 25.89
N PHE A 139 -9.51 -2.72 25.81
CA PHE A 139 -8.74 -1.97 26.82
C PHE A 139 -7.95 -0.78 26.25
N GLU A 140 -7.84 -0.67 24.93
CA GLU A 140 -7.08 0.37 24.24
C GLU A 140 -8.06 1.07 23.30
N GLN A 141 -8.55 2.24 23.69
CA GLN A 141 -9.63 2.93 22.99
C GLN A 141 -9.24 4.30 22.43
N GLU A 142 -8.28 4.97 23.03
CA GLU A 142 -7.94 6.34 22.65
C GLU A 142 -6.82 6.36 21.61
N THR A 143 -6.95 7.28 20.65
CA THR A 143 -5.83 7.61 19.77
C THR A 143 -4.78 8.36 20.56
N ASN A 144 -3.53 8.37 20.11
CA ASN A 144 -2.49 9.14 20.78
C ASN A 144 -2.82 10.65 20.82
N PRO A 145 -2.25 11.41 21.79
CA PRO A 145 -2.61 12.82 22.02
C PRO A 145 -2.43 13.73 20.81
N PHE A 146 -1.49 13.43 19.91
CA PHE A 146 -1.24 14.22 18.71
C PHE A 146 -2.36 14.13 17.67
N MET A 147 -3.19 13.08 17.75
CA MET A 147 -4.25 12.81 16.80
C MET A 147 -5.65 13.02 17.39
N GLU A 148 -5.78 13.35 18.68
CA GLU A 148 -7.05 13.45 19.41
C GLU A 148 -8.05 14.41 18.73
N ALA A 149 -7.59 15.59 18.30
CA ALA A 149 -8.40 16.58 17.61
C ALA A 149 -8.42 16.42 16.07
N SER A 150 -7.72 15.41 15.53
CA SER A 150 -7.56 15.25 14.09
C SER A 150 -8.79 14.63 13.42
N LYS A 151 -9.18 15.20 12.28
CA LYS A 151 -10.21 14.61 11.39
C LYS A 151 -9.70 13.37 10.64
N ASN A 152 -8.40 13.06 10.70
CA ASN A 152 -7.75 11.97 9.99
C ASN A 152 -7.64 10.68 10.83
N VAL A 153 -8.47 10.56 11.88
CA VAL A 153 -8.60 9.34 12.68
C VAL A 153 -9.69 8.45 12.10
N ILE A 154 -9.36 7.19 11.88
CA ILE A 154 -10.31 6.15 11.45
C ILE A 154 -10.24 5.00 12.43
N THR A 155 -11.35 4.67 13.07
CA THR A 155 -11.42 3.56 14.03
C THR A 155 -12.14 2.36 13.41
N TYR A 156 -11.39 1.27 13.20
CA TYR A 156 -11.90 0.01 12.66
C TYR A 156 -12.38 -0.92 13.78
N LYS A 157 -13.37 -1.76 13.46
CA LYS A 157 -13.76 -2.92 14.25
C LYS A 157 -13.00 -4.16 13.80
N TYR A 158 -12.75 -4.31 12.50
CA TYR A 158 -12.14 -5.50 11.94
C TYR A 158 -10.70 -5.25 11.46
N PHE A 159 -9.78 -6.12 11.88
CA PHE A 159 -8.37 -6.04 11.52
C PHE A 159 -8.12 -6.07 10.01
N PHE A 160 -8.85 -6.91 9.26
CA PHE A 160 -8.61 -7.03 7.82
C PHE A 160 -8.89 -5.73 7.05
N ASN A 161 -9.91 -4.94 7.43
CA ASN A 161 -10.16 -3.64 6.78
C ASN A 161 -9.08 -2.62 7.13
N ARG A 162 -8.60 -2.66 8.37
CA ARG A 162 -7.50 -1.81 8.82
C ARG A 162 -6.21 -2.11 8.03
N LYS A 163 -5.89 -3.39 7.85
CA LYS A 163 -4.75 -3.87 7.05
C LYS A 163 -4.82 -3.39 5.60
N VAL A 164 -5.99 -3.52 4.98
CA VAL A 164 -6.23 -2.96 3.63
C VAL A 164 -5.97 -1.45 3.61
N ALA A 165 -6.42 -0.70 4.60
CA ALA A 165 -6.23 0.75 4.65
C ALA A 165 -4.75 1.17 4.80
N PHE A 166 -3.94 0.41 5.52
CA PHE A 166 -2.52 0.66 5.66
C PHE A 166 -1.77 0.58 4.32
N LEU A 167 -2.13 -0.37 3.47
CA LEU A 167 -1.36 -0.65 2.25
C LEU A 167 -1.95 -0.01 1.00
N LYS A 168 -3.27 0.03 0.87
CA LYS A 168 -3.95 0.62 -0.29
C LYS A 168 -3.52 2.07 -0.55
N GLU A 169 -3.29 2.82 0.52
CA GLU A 169 -2.98 4.25 0.45
C GLU A 169 -1.48 4.54 0.57
N ALA A 170 -0.66 3.52 0.84
CA ALA A 170 0.78 3.66 1.06
C ALA A 170 1.58 3.66 -0.25
N ALA A 171 2.46 4.65 -0.36
CA ALA A 171 3.55 4.68 -1.33
C ALA A 171 4.83 4.06 -0.75
N ALA A 172 4.94 3.89 0.56
CA ALA A 172 6.08 3.23 1.21
C ALA A 172 5.67 2.67 2.56
N VAL A 173 6.45 1.73 3.08
CA VAL A 173 6.30 1.22 4.45
C VAL A 173 7.63 1.38 5.19
N ALA A 174 7.58 1.92 6.39
CA ALA A 174 8.68 1.98 7.34
C ALA A 174 8.39 1.08 8.54
N LEU A 175 9.34 0.22 8.88
CA LEU A 175 9.25 -0.74 9.97
C LEU A 175 10.30 -0.42 11.03
N PHE A 176 9.85 -0.04 12.21
CA PHE A 176 10.69 0.10 13.41
C PHE A 176 10.57 -1.17 14.28
N PRO A 177 11.50 -1.39 15.24
CA PRO A 177 11.41 -2.47 16.21
C PRO A 177 10.03 -2.58 16.87
N GLY A 178 9.54 -3.81 16.98
CA GLY A 178 8.14 -4.05 17.33
C GLY A 178 7.84 -5.43 17.90
N GLY A 179 6.57 -5.63 18.26
CA GLY A 179 6.06 -6.92 18.70
C GLY A 179 5.38 -7.70 17.57
N PHE A 180 4.48 -8.61 17.93
CA PHE A 180 3.72 -9.40 16.96
C PHE A 180 2.89 -8.58 15.99
N GLY A 181 2.35 -7.44 16.39
CA GLY A 181 1.60 -6.56 15.48
C GLY A 181 2.49 -6.04 14.34
N THR A 182 3.70 -5.58 14.66
CA THR A 182 4.67 -5.12 13.65
C THR A 182 5.12 -6.26 12.75
N LEU A 183 5.40 -7.44 13.30
CA LEU A 183 5.80 -8.60 12.52
C LEU A 183 4.67 -9.13 11.63
N ASP A 184 3.42 -9.10 12.09
CA ASP A 184 2.24 -9.44 11.29
C ASP A 184 2.15 -8.56 10.03
N GLU A 185 2.22 -7.23 10.20
CA GLU A 185 2.20 -6.29 9.08
C GLU A 185 3.44 -6.42 8.17
N ALA A 186 4.62 -6.64 8.75
CA ALA A 186 5.86 -6.85 7.99
C ALA A 186 5.79 -8.10 7.09
N MET A 187 5.31 -9.21 7.62
CA MET A 187 5.18 -10.46 6.85
C MET A 187 4.08 -10.36 5.80
N GLU A 188 2.97 -9.67 6.11
CA GLU A 188 1.89 -9.42 5.16
C GLU A 188 2.37 -8.61 3.96
N ILE A 189 3.02 -7.45 4.17
CA ILE A 189 3.49 -6.63 3.05
C ILE A 189 4.53 -7.37 2.20
N MET A 190 5.46 -8.11 2.82
CA MET A 190 6.43 -8.90 2.09
C MET A 190 5.75 -9.93 1.20
N THR A 191 4.78 -10.65 1.73
CA THR A 191 4.03 -11.68 0.98
C THR A 191 3.22 -11.04 -0.15
N LEU A 192 2.58 -9.90 0.10
CA LEU A 192 1.79 -9.20 -0.92
C LEU A 192 2.66 -8.67 -2.07
N VAL A 193 3.85 -8.13 -1.79
CA VAL A 193 4.80 -7.71 -2.84
C VAL A 193 5.40 -8.91 -3.55
N GLN A 194 5.82 -9.95 -2.82
CA GLN A 194 6.38 -11.19 -3.38
C GLN A 194 5.41 -11.88 -4.35
N THR A 195 4.11 -11.86 -4.04
CA THR A 195 3.07 -12.51 -4.86
C THR A 195 2.44 -11.57 -5.90
N GLY A 196 2.91 -10.33 -5.99
CA GLY A 196 2.37 -9.32 -6.91
C GLY A 196 0.95 -8.85 -6.60
N LYS A 197 0.46 -9.11 -5.39
CA LYS A 197 -0.86 -8.66 -4.91
C LYS A 197 -0.85 -7.21 -4.44
N ASN A 198 0.33 -6.66 -4.16
CA ASN A 198 0.57 -5.22 -4.02
C ASN A 198 1.57 -4.77 -5.08
N PRO A 199 1.40 -3.58 -5.70
CA PRO A 199 2.45 -2.98 -6.52
C PRO A 199 3.76 -2.85 -5.73
N PRO A 200 4.94 -2.84 -6.40
CA PRO A 200 6.19 -2.61 -5.71
C PRO A 200 6.20 -1.24 -5.01
N ILE A 201 6.49 -1.26 -3.71
CA ILE A 201 6.72 -0.08 -2.87
C ILE A 201 8.03 -0.29 -2.08
N PRO A 202 8.76 0.77 -1.70
CA PRO A 202 9.91 0.64 -0.81
C PRO A 202 9.42 0.23 0.58
N LEU A 203 10.17 -0.71 1.17
CA LEU A 203 9.95 -1.24 2.51
C LEU A 203 11.27 -1.05 3.25
N VAL A 204 11.30 -0.09 4.16
CA VAL A 204 12.51 0.29 4.87
C VAL A 204 12.39 -0.15 6.32
N MET A 205 13.32 -0.96 6.78
CA MET A 205 13.47 -1.40 8.15
C MET A 205 14.47 -0.48 8.83
N ILE A 206 13.98 0.36 9.74
CA ILE A 206 14.80 1.32 10.48
C ILE A 206 15.13 0.66 11.82
N ASP A 207 16.40 0.32 12.00
CA ASP A 207 16.91 -0.43 13.14
C ASP A 207 17.47 0.50 14.22
N ASP A 208 17.70 -0.07 15.40
CA ASP A 208 18.43 0.58 16.47
C ASP A 208 19.90 0.81 16.06
N ASP A 209 20.60 1.72 16.75
CA ASP A 209 21.99 2.07 16.39
C ASP A 209 22.94 0.86 16.50
N GLU A 210 22.65 -0.05 17.44
CA GLU A 210 23.37 -1.30 17.61
C GLU A 210 23.05 -2.31 16.49
N GLY A 211 21.90 -2.17 15.83
CA GLY A 211 21.41 -3.06 14.79
C GLY A 211 21.20 -4.47 15.28
N ASP A 212 20.48 -4.62 16.39
CA ASP A 212 20.24 -5.89 17.07
C ASP A 212 18.78 -6.38 16.92
N TYR A 213 17.90 -5.62 16.27
CA TYR A 213 16.54 -6.07 15.99
C TYR A 213 16.40 -6.60 14.56
N TRP A 214 16.47 -5.74 13.55
CA TRP A 214 16.22 -6.14 12.15
C TRP A 214 17.37 -6.94 11.57
N GLU A 215 18.62 -6.66 11.95
CA GLU A 215 19.75 -7.50 11.54
C GLU A 215 19.61 -8.92 12.11
N ASN A 216 19.24 -9.07 13.38
CA ASN A 216 19.01 -10.39 13.99
C ASN A 216 17.84 -11.14 13.32
N TRP A 217 16.76 -10.42 13.00
CA TRP A 217 15.68 -10.96 12.19
C TRP A 217 16.17 -11.42 10.80
N PHE A 218 16.99 -10.61 10.13
CA PHE A 218 17.56 -10.96 8.83
C PHE A 218 18.47 -12.18 8.90
N GLN A 219 19.24 -12.34 9.99
CA GLN A 219 20.01 -13.55 10.26
C GLN A 219 19.11 -14.79 10.35
N PHE A 220 17.95 -14.69 11.01
CA PHE A 220 16.97 -15.77 11.03
C PHE A 220 16.43 -16.08 9.62
N VAL A 221 16.04 -15.06 8.86
CA VAL A 221 15.52 -15.22 7.49
C VAL A 221 16.55 -15.93 6.61
N ARG A 222 17.82 -15.53 6.67
CA ARG A 222 18.90 -16.14 5.88
C ARG A 222 19.23 -17.56 6.33
N LYS A 223 19.45 -17.77 7.64
CA LYS A 223 19.92 -19.06 8.17
C LYS A 223 18.81 -20.12 8.21
N THR A 224 17.55 -19.70 8.26
CA THR A 224 16.40 -20.60 8.38
C THR A 224 15.59 -20.63 7.10
N LEU A 225 14.99 -19.50 6.69
CA LEU A 225 14.03 -19.50 5.58
C LEU A 225 14.73 -19.77 4.24
N LEU A 226 15.77 -18.99 3.92
CA LEU A 226 16.51 -19.18 2.67
C LEU A 226 17.22 -20.54 2.64
N LYS A 227 17.95 -20.91 3.71
CA LYS A 227 18.67 -22.19 3.76
C LYS A 227 17.76 -23.41 3.59
N LYS A 228 16.50 -23.34 4.04
CA LYS A 228 15.50 -24.40 3.87
C LYS A 228 14.73 -24.31 2.55
N GLY A 229 15.01 -23.32 1.70
CA GLY A 229 14.31 -23.09 0.44
C GLY A 229 12.86 -22.63 0.60
N LEU A 230 12.52 -21.99 1.72
CA LEU A 230 11.18 -21.43 1.97
C LEU A 230 10.96 -20.08 1.29
N ILE A 231 12.05 -19.42 0.92
CA ILE A 231 12.11 -18.18 0.13
C ILE A 231 13.26 -18.28 -0.87
N SER A 232 13.26 -17.40 -1.86
CA SER A 232 14.33 -17.22 -2.85
C SER A 232 15.33 -16.14 -2.40
N GLY A 233 16.54 -16.14 -2.97
CA GLY A 233 17.52 -15.08 -2.69
C GLY A 233 17.06 -13.70 -3.18
N GLU A 234 16.24 -13.67 -4.23
CA GLU A 234 15.65 -12.45 -4.80
C GLU A 234 14.71 -11.74 -3.81
N ASP A 235 14.12 -12.48 -2.86
CA ASP A 235 13.24 -11.91 -1.83
C ASP A 235 13.98 -10.93 -0.91
N PHE A 236 15.31 -10.95 -0.85
CA PHE A 236 16.09 -9.95 -0.12
C PHE A 236 16.06 -8.56 -0.76
N SER A 237 15.59 -8.45 -2.01
CA SER A 237 15.30 -7.15 -2.63
C SER A 237 14.00 -6.51 -2.12
N LEU A 238 13.17 -7.26 -1.37
CA LEU A 238 11.88 -6.79 -0.88
C LEU A 238 11.99 -5.72 0.21
N PHE A 239 13.12 -5.62 0.91
CA PHE A 239 13.31 -4.64 1.98
C PHE A 239 14.73 -4.06 1.95
N THR A 240 14.94 -3.01 2.74
CA THR A 240 16.26 -2.45 3.01
C THR A 240 16.35 -2.17 4.50
N ILE A 241 17.45 -2.59 5.13
CA ILE A 241 17.72 -2.32 6.55
C ILE A 241 18.68 -1.14 6.61
N THR A 242 18.34 -0.13 7.41
CA THR A 242 19.18 1.04 7.70
C THR A 242 19.03 1.42 9.16
N ARG A 243 19.98 2.18 9.68
CA ARG A 243 19.95 2.77 11.02
C ARG A 243 19.78 4.28 10.97
N ASP A 244 19.84 4.88 9.79
CA ASP A 244 19.81 6.32 9.57
C ASP A 244 18.45 6.74 9.01
N PRO A 245 17.69 7.61 9.71
CA PRO A 245 16.42 8.11 9.22
C PRO A 245 16.57 8.94 7.92
N VAL A 246 17.70 9.60 7.68
CA VAL A 246 17.97 10.35 6.45
C VAL A 246 18.15 9.39 5.27
N GLU A 247 18.94 8.32 5.46
CA GLU A 247 19.08 7.27 4.45
C GLU A 247 17.73 6.61 4.14
N ALA A 248 16.91 6.36 5.17
CA ALA A 248 15.58 5.78 5.00
C ALA A 248 14.67 6.63 4.09
N VAL A 249 14.64 7.95 4.28
CA VAL A 249 13.89 8.86 3.42
C VAL A 249 14.47 8.89 2.00
N LYS A 250 15.80 8.91 1.88
CA LYS A 250 16.48 8.87 0.57
C LYS A 250 16.11 7.61 -0.22
N ILE A 251 16.05 6.45 0.43
CA ILE A 251 15.61 5.19 -0.22
C ILE A 251 14.19 5.31 -0.77
N ILE A 252 13.29 5.96 -0.03
CA ILE A 252 11.90 6.17 -0.46
C ILE A 252 11.82 7.12 -1.65
N ASP A 253 12.57 8.22 -1.62
CA ASP A 253 12.62 9.20 -2.72
C ASP A 253 13.23 8.62 -3.98
N ASP A 254 14.39 7.97 -3.85
CA ASP A 254 15.10 7.37 -4.97
C ASP A 254 14.24 6.33 -5.67
N PHE A 255 13.43 5.55 -4.93
CA PHE A 255 12.50 4.60 -5.51
C PHE A 255 11.49 5.23 -6.47
N TYR A 256 11.22 6.52 -6.33
CA TYR A 256 10.30 7.28 -7.17
C TYR A 256 10.99 8.31 -8.06
N ARG A 257 12.31 8.22 -8.29
CA ARG A 257 13.04 9.18 -9.11
C ARG A 257 12.64 9.10 -10.58
N ILE A 258 12.83 7.94 -11.20
CA ILE A 258 12.36 7.61 -12.56
C ILE A 258 11.04 6.86 -12.49
N TYR A 259 10.90 5.88 -11.62
CA TYR A 259 9.67 5.10 -11.52
C TYR A 259 8.53 5.93 -10.93
N HIS A 260 7.35 5.92 -11.55
CA HIS A 260 6.14 6.51 -10.99
C HIS A 260 5.21 5.44 -10.41
N SER A 261 4.79 4.50 -11.24
CA SER A 261 3.78 3.49 -10.90
C SER A 261 3.76 2.40 -11.98
N MET A 262 3.04 1.31 -11.74
CA MET A 262 2.77 0.31 -12.76
C MET A 262 1.33 -0.18 -12.74
N ARG A 263 0.88 -0.76 -13.86
CA ARG A 263 -0.34 -1.57 -13.96
C ARG A 263 -0.17 -2.66 -15.01
N PHE A 264 -1.06 -3.64 -15.00
CA PHE A 264 -1.17 -4.61 -16.09
C PHE A 264 -2.28 -4.22 -17.06
N VAL A 265 -2.01 -4.38 -18.36
CA VAL A 265 -3.00 -4.34 -19.45
C VAL A 265 -2.90 -5.69 -20.16
N GLY A 266 -3.88 -6.56 -19.97
CA GLY A 266 -3.78 -7.95 -20.41
C GLY A 266 -2.59 -8.66 -19.74
N THR A 267 -1.61 -9.11 -20.53
CA THR A 267 -0.33 -9.70 -20.06
C THR A 267 0.79 -8.66 -19.92
N THR A 268 0.64 -7.50 -20.56
CA THR A 268 1.68 -6.48 -20.64
C THR A 268 1.75 -5.69 -19.33
N LEU A 269 2.96 -5.58 -18.79
CA LEU A 269 3.28 -4.69 -17.71
C LEU A 269 3.53 -3.29 -18.28
N VAL A 270 2.74 -2.33 -17.82
CA VAL A 270 2.88 -0.91 -18.16
C VAL A 270 3.46 -0.18 -16.97
N MET A 271 4.70 0.25 -17.09
CA MET A 271 5.39 1.05 -16.10
C MET A 271 5.38 2.52 -16.53
N ARG A 272 4.80 3.38 -15.71
CA ARG A 272 4.81 4.83 -15.89
C ARG A 272 6.08 5.40 -15.27
N LEU A 273 6.71 6.32 -15.97
CA LEU A 273 7.97 6.93 -15.58
C LEU A 273 7.81 8.44 -15.42
N ASN A 274 8.53 9.05 -14.48
CA ASN A 274 8.59 10.50 -14.31
C ASN A 274 9.48 11.18 -15.36
N GLN A 275 10.40 10.42 -15.95
CA GLN A 275 11.30 10.89 -17.00
C GLN A 275 11.52 9.79 -18.05
N PRO A 276 11.76 10.15 -19.32
CA PRO A 276 12.02 9.17 -20.37
C PRO A 276 13.37 8.48 -20.17
N LEU A 277 13.51 7.29 -20.75
CA LEU A 277 14.79 6.57 -20.84
C LEU A 277 15.39 6.73 -22.23
N ASP A 278 16.72 6.76 -22.30
CA ASP A 278 17.43 6.65 -23.57
C ASP A 278 17.64 5.17 -23.97
N SER A 279 18.16 4.95 -25.18
CA SER A 279 18.37 3.62 -25.74
C SER A 279 19.44 2.80 -25.03
N GLU A 280 20.44 3.44 -24.42
CA GLU A 280 21.52 2.76 -23.70
C GLU A 280 21.01 2.25 -22.34
N GLN A 281 20.25 3.07 -21.63
CA GLN A 281 19.57 2.71 -20.39
C GLN A 281 18.59 1.55 -20.62
N LEU A 282 17.82 1.61 -21.72
CA LEU A 282 16.89 0.54 -22.10
C LEU A 282 17.59 -0.79 -22.38
N GLY A 283 18.66 -0.76 -23.19
CA GLY A 283 19.46 -1.95 -23.50
C GLY A 283 20.13 -2.54 -22.26
N THR A 284 20.60 -1.69 -21.34
CA THR A 284 21.15 -2.11 -20.04
C THR A 284 20.11 -2.86 -19.21
N LEU A 285 18.91 -2.31 -19.05
CA LEU A 285 17.82 -2.96 -18.30
C LEU A 285 17.42 -4.30 -18.91
N GLU A 286 17.31 -4.36 -20.23
CA GLU A 286 16.93 -5.59 -20.93
C GLU A 286 17.98 -6.68 -20.77
N SER A 287 19.27 -6.33 -20.86
CA SER A 287 20.37 -7.28 -20.65
C SER A 287 20.46 -7.76 -19.21
N GLU A 288 20.38 -6.86 -18.22
CA GLU A 288 20.54 -7.20 -16.80
C GLU A 288 19.34 -7.99 -16.25
N PHE A 289 18.14 -7.81 -16.80
CA PHE A 289 16.90 -8.39 -16.27
C PHE A 289 16.11 -9.23 -17.27
N SER A 290 16.76 -9.83 -18.26
CA SER A 290 16.09 -10.68 -19.27
C SER A 290 15.20 -11.78 -18.66
N GLU A 291 15.52 -12.27 -17.47
CA GLU A 291 14.76 -13.30 -16.73
C GLU A 291 13.33 -12.86 -16.35
N ILE A 292 13.06 -11.56 -16.22
CA ILE A 292 11.71 -11.06 -15.89
C ILE A 292 10.77 -11.03 -17.10
N LEU A 293 11.30 -11.21 -18.31
CA LEU A 293 10.57 -11.12 -19.56
C LEU A 293 9.94 -12.47 -19.94
N GLN A 294 8.76 -12.43 -20.57
CA GLN A 294 8.24 -13.57 -21.30
C GLN A 294 9.12 -13.86 -22.54
N PRO A 295 9.24 -15.12 -22.99
CA PRO A 295 10.01 -15.45 -24.19
C PRO A 295 9.58 -14.62 -25.41
N GLY A 296 10.53 -13.93 -26.03
CA GLY A 296 10.28 -13.06 -27.21
C GLY A 296 9.74 -11.66 -26.88
N SER A 297 9.57 -11.32 -25.59
CA SER A 297 9.26 -9.96 -25.17
C SER A 297 10.52 -9.10 -25.10
N HIS A 298 10.35 -7.81 -25.42
CA HIS A 298 11.40 -6.79 -25.35
C HIS A 298 10.88 -5.55 -24.63
N LEU A 299 11.78 -4.78 -24.04
CA LEU A 299 11.45 -3.51 -23.40
C LEU A 299 11.17 -2.46 -24.47
N ARG A 300 10.06 -1.72 -24.33
CA ARG A 300 9.65 -0.70 -25.31
C ARG A 300 9.23 0.58 -24.60
N ILE A 301 9.74 1.71 -25.07
CA ILE A 301 9.24 3.02 -24.65
C ILE A 301 8.04 3.40 -25.51
N THR A 302 6.94 3.81 -24.87
CA THR A 302 5.68 4.14 -25.52
C THR A 302 4.99 5.34 -24.84
N GLY A 303 3.93 5.85 -25.48
CA GLY A 303 2.97 6.74 -24.83
C GLY A 303 1.93 5.96 -24.02
N ALA A 304 0.87 6.64 -23.58
CA ALA A 304 -0.24 5.98 -22.90
C ALA A 304 -0.93 4.94 -23.79
N LEU A 305 -1.31 3.80 -23.20
CA LEU A 305 -2.18 2.83 -23.86
C LEU A 305 -3.66 3.27 -23.76
N PRO A 306 -4.53 2.89 -24.72
CA PRO A 306 -5.95 3.24 -24.69
C PRO A 306 -6.68 2.86 -23.40
N GLU A 307 -6.29 1.74 -22.79
CA GLU A 307 -6.85 1.21 -21.54
C GLU A 307 -6.51 2.05 -20.30
N GLU A 308 -5.60 3.03 -20.41
CA GLU A 308 -5.24 3.97 -19.34
C GLU A 308 -6.13 5.23 -19.31
N ALA A 309 -7.14 5.32 -20.18
CA ALA A 309 -8.04 6.48 -20.25
C ALA A 309 -8.87 6.71 -18.96
N ASP A 310 -8.91 5.71 -18.06
CA ASP A 310 -9.49 5.80 -16.72
C ASP A 310 -8.64 6.63 -15.74
N GLN A 311 -7.41 7.01 -16.11
CA GLN A 311 -6.48 7.82 -15.31
C GLN A 311 -5.93 9.01 -16.13
N PRO A 312 -6.79 9.99 -16.51
CA PRO A 312 -6.43 11.07 -17.42
C PRO A 312 -5.23 11.89 -16.93
N ASP A 313 -5.11 12.08 -15.61
CA ASP A 313 -4.03 12.84 -14.98
C ASP A 313 -2.65 12.24 -15.21
N LEU A 314 -2.56 10.96 -15.60
CA LEU A 314 -1.29 10.24 -15.82
C LEU A 314 -0.97 10.03 -17.30
N LEU A 315 -1.82 10.47 -18.23
CA LEU A 315 -1.63 10.23 -19.67
C LEU A 315 -0.39 10.91 -20.25
N HIS A 316 0.12 11.95 -19.60
CA HIS A 316 1.29 12.71 -20.05
C HIS A 316 2.64 12.02 -19.76
N LEU A 317 2.69 11.00 -18.89
CA LEU A 317 3.94 10.36 -18.45
C LEU A 317 4.54 9.43 -19.53
N PRO A 318 5.86 9.29 -19.66
CA PRO A 318 6.45 8.22 -20.48
C PRO A 318 6.11 6.82 -19.95
N ARG A 319 6.00 5.83 -20.85
CA ARG A 319 5.78 4.41 -20.49
C ARG A 319 6.95 3.55 -20.90
N LEU A 320 7.30 2.61 -20.03
CA LEU A 320 8.08 1.43 -20.35
C LEU A 320 7.16 0.21 -20.31
N VAL A 321 7.05 -0.51 -21.42
CA VAL A 321 6.15 -1.67 -21.55
C VAL A 321 6.90 -2.92 -21.96
N PHE A 322 6.53 -4.05 -21.36
CA PHE A 322 7.01 -5.39 -21.69
C PHE A 322 6.08 -6.45 -21.12
N ASP A 323 6.13 -7.68 -21.64
CA ASP A 323 5.37 -8.80 -21.09
C ASP A 323 6.16 -9.44 -19.93
N PHE A 324 5.70 -9.19 -18.71
CA PHE A 324 6.33 -9.69 -17.49
C PHE A 324 5.95 -11.16 -17.22
N ASN A 325 6.90 -11.94 -16.69
CA ASN A 325 6.72 -13.36 -16.45
C ASN A 325 5.70 -13.71 -15.34
N ARG A 326 5.25 -12.72 -14.55
CA ARG A 326 4.30 -12.84 -13.42
C ARG A 326 4.77 -13.77 -12.30
N ARG A 327 6.08 -13.96 -12.17
CA ARG A 327 6.69 -14.83 -11.16
C ARG A 327 7.82 -14.13 -10.41
N SER A 328 8.69 -13.43 -11.12
CA SER A 328 9.92 -12.84 -10.57
C SER A 328 9.68 -11.45 -9.98
N PHE A 329 8.76 -11.32 -9.02
CA PHE A 329 8.43 -10.02 -8.40
C PHE A 329 9.58 -9.46 -7.54
N GLY A 330 10.44 -10.32 -6.97
CA GLY A 330 11.69 -9.89 -6.33
C GLY A 330 12.61 -9.20 -7.34
N LEU A 331 12.90 -9.85 -8.48
CA LEU A 331 13.67 -9.21 -9.56
C LEU A 331 12.99 -7.95 -10.11
N LEU A 332 11.66 -7.88 -10.17
CA LEU A 332 10.96 -6.67 -10.58
C LEU A 332 11.29 -5.48 -9.65
N LYS A 333 11.46 -5.71 -8.35
CA LYS A 333 11.88 -4.66 -7.41
C LYS A 333 13.35 -4.28 -7.61
N ALA A 334 14.22 -5.26 -7.86
CA ALA A 334 15.61 -4.98 -8.24
C ALA A 334 15.71 -4.18 -9.56
N PHE A 335 14.86 -4.50 -10.55
CA PHE A 335 14.71 -3.78 -11.81
C PHE A 335 14.33 -2.31 -11.57
N ILE A 336 13.31 -2.06 -10.74
CA ILE A 336 12.88 -0.69 -10.41
C ILE A 336 14.00 0.08 -9.72
N ARG A 337 14.77 -0.55 -8.84
CA ARG A 337 15.93 0.09 -8.21
C ARG A 337 17.03 0.41 -9.23
N ARG A 338 17.32 -0.48 -10.18
CA ARG A 338 18.30 -0.22 -11.26
C ARG A 338 17.84 0.93 -12.16
N LEU A 339 16.56 0.90 -12.55
CA LEU A 339 15.90 1.95 -13.32
C LEU A 339 16.09 3.31 -12.63
N ASN A 340 15.84 3.38 -11.33
CA ASN A 340 16.01 4.59 -10.55
C ASN A 340 17.47 4.97 -10.25
N ALA A 341 18.46 4.24 -10.77
CA ALA A 341 19.88 4.56 -10.61
C ALA A 341 20.51 5.26 -11.82
N PHE A 342 19.77 5.41 -12.94
CA PHE A 342 20.18 6.18 -14.12
C PHE A 342 19.96 7.68 -13.94
#